data_AF-A0A142YE43-F1
#
_entry.id   AF-A0A142YE43-F1
#
_cell.length_a   1.000
_cell.length_b   1.000
_cell.length_c   1.000
_cell.angle_alpha   90.00
_cell.angle_beta   90.00
_cell.angle_gamma   90.00
#
_symmetry.space_group_name_H-M   'P 1'
#
loop_
_entity.id
_entity.type
_entity.pdbx_description
1 polymer ?
#
loop_
_entity_poly.entity_id
_entity_poly.type
_entity_poly.pdbx_seq_one_letter_code
_entity_poly.pdbx_strand_id
1 'polypeptide(L)'
;MAKTMIMDEISRRRSGEFREGRRVLLADGGTWAFPTAGQAWGLDSPEYQSLVRAVVEADEEFDRRLAELAMAIFLLGSNYELSPEDFQRLLTFEPGSPEQSAWGLALRGVIAEHVREAWFLDAQEVAAEPDGQNPRRGHFGVVPRWLDRWRSLAFSRR
;
A
#
# COMPACT_ATOMS: atom_id res chain seq x y z
N MET A 1 11.93 27.60 -10.54
CA MET A 1 11.09 26.58 -9.88
C MET A 1 9.71 26.65 -10.50
N ALA A 2 9.33 25.65 -11.31
CA ALA A 2 7.98 25.59 -11.86
C ALA A 2 7.03 25.29 -10.70
N LYS A 3 5.99 26.11 -10.54
CA LYS A 3 4.92 25.87 -9.58
C LYS A 3 4.18 24.60 -10.03
N THR A 4 4.49 23.45 -9.43
CA THR A 4 3.70 22.23 -9.67
C THR A 4 2.26 22.54 -9.27
N MET A 5 1.35 22.54 -10.25
CA MET A 5 -0.05 22.80 -9.99
C MET A 5 -0.62 21.60 -9.24
N ILE A 6 -1.04 21.83 -7.99
CA ILE A 6 -1.73 20.85 -7.16
C ILE A 6 -3.00 20.42 -7.90
N MET A 7 -3.21 19.12 -8.04
CA MET A 7 -4.43 18.59 -8.64
C MET A 7 -5.56 18.60 -7.61
N ASP A 8 -6.78 18.90 -8.04
CA ASP A 8 -7.94 18.87 -7.14
C ASP A 8 -8.32 17.43 -6.82
N GLU A 9 -7.94 16.99 -5.62
CA GLU A 9 -8.21 15.65 -5.10
C GLU A 9 -9.70 15.34 -5.04
N ILE A 10 -10.55 16.30 -4.67
CA ILE A 10 -12.00 16.08 -4.48
C ILE A 10 -12.67 15.76 -5.81
N SER A 11 -12.36 16.54 -6.86
CA SER A 11 -12.90 16.32 -8.20
C SER A 11 -12.45 15.02 -8.85
N ARG A 12 -11.39 14.37 -8.33
CA ARG A 12 -10.88 13.08 -8.82
C ARG A 12 -11.41 11.88 -8.05
N ARG A 13 -12.13 12.08 -6.95
CA ARG A 13 -12.68 10.97 -6.17
C ARG A 13 -13.67 10.19 -7.02
N ARG A 14 -13.53 8.86 -7.02
CA ARG A 14 -14.54 7.99 -7.62
C ARG A 14 -15.85 8.13 -6.82
N SER A 15 -16.94 8.45 -7.51
CA SER A 15 -18.23 8.70 -6.87
C SER A 15 -18.78 7.44 -6.19
N GLY A 16 -19.21 7.56 -4.93
CA GLY A 16 -19.82 6.47 -4.16
C GLY A 16 -18.86 5.39 -3.63
N GLU A 17 -17.59 5.40 -4.08
CA GLU A 17 -16.59 4.38 -3.72
C GLU A 17 -15.38 4.95 -2.97
N PHE A 18 -15.36 6.27 -2.71
CA PHE A 18 -14.27 6.90 -1.97
C PHE A 18 -14.18 6.37 -0.54
N ARG A 19 -13.00 5.87 -0.17
CA ARG A 19 -12.70 5.39 1.18
C ARG A 19 -11.61 6.23 1.79
N GLU A 20 -11.88 6.73 2.98
CA GLU A 20 -10.89 7.46 3.75
C GLU A 20 -9.79 6.50 4.26
N GLY A 21 -8.66 7.07 4.64
CA GLY A 21 -7.60 6.29 5.27
C GLY A 21 -6.36 7.12 5.49
N ARG A 22 -5.19 6.53 5.31
CA ARG A 22 -3.96 7.27 5.54
C ARG A 22 -3.75 8.31 4.46
N ARG A 23 -3.61 9.55 4.90
CA ARG A 23 -3.32 10.68 4.04
C ARG A 23 -1.82 10.82 3.82
N VAL A 24 -1.40 10.88 2.56
CA VAL A 24 0.01 10.95 2.15
C VAL A 24 0.22 12.13 1.21
N LEU A 25 1.29 12.88 1.44
CA LEU A 25 1.72 13.97 0.57
C LEU A 25 2.34 13.39 -0.71
N LEU A 26 1.80 13.76 -1.88
CA LEU A 26 2.27 13.32 -3.19
C LEU A 26 3.10 14.41 -3.89
N ALA A 27 3.69 14.07 -5.04
CA ALA A 27 4.63 14.94 -5.75
C ALA A 27 3.99 16.24 -6.29
N ASP A 28 2.66 16.28 -6.42
CA ASP A 28 1.94 17.50 -6.78
C ASP A 28 1.82 18.50 -5.63
N GLY A 29 2.25 18.12 -4.41
CA GLY A 29 2.08 18.90 -3.19
C GLY A 29 0.71 18.72 -2.52
N GLY A 30 -0.17 17.90 -3.10
CA GLY A 30 -1.47 17.55 -2.57
C GLY A 30 -1.39 16.40 -1.56
N THR A 31 -2.37 16.34 -0.66
CA THR A 31 -2.51 15.24 0.29
C THR A 31 -3.62 14.29 -0.15
N TRP A 32 -3.25 13.05 -0.45
CA TRP A 32 -4.13 12.04 -1.04
C TRP A 32 -4.43 10.92 -0.04
N ALA A 33 -5.66 10.42 -0.05
CA ALA A 33 -6.10 9.37 0.86
C ALA A 33 -5.87 7.98 0.25
N PHE A 34 -5.09 7.16 0.94
CA PHE A 34 -4.96 5.73 0.67
C PHE A 34 -5.98 4.97 1.51
N PRO A 35 -6.82 4.12 0.90
CA PRO A 35 -7.86 3.39 1.64
C PRO A 35 -7.23 2.46 2.67
N THR A 36 -7.86 2.34 3.84
CA THR A 36 -7.43 1.36 4.86
C THR A 36 -7.76 -0.07 4.41
N ALA A 37 -6.93 -1.02 4.78
CA ALA A 37 -7.04 -2.41 4.34
C ALA A 37 -8.38 -3.08 4.70
N GLY A 38 -8.98 -2.73 5.84
CA GLY A 38 -10.28 -3.25 6.29
C GLY A 38 -11.51 -2.57 5.68
N GLN A 39 -11.34 -1.49 4.91
CA GLN A 39 -12.43 -0.77 4.23
C GLN A 39 -12.39 -0.96 2.71
N ALA A 40 -11.23 -1.28 2.16
CA ALA A 40 -11.05 -1.58 0.74
C ALA A 40 -11.92 -2.78 0.34
N TRP A 41 -12.58 -2.68 -0.82
CA TRP A 41 -13.20 -3.87 -1.40
C TRP A 41 -12.11 -4.92 -1.66
N GLY A 42 -12.40 -6.18 -1.36
CA GLY A 42 -11.58 -7.30 -1.80
C GLY A 42 -10.22 -7.40 -1.10
N LEU A 43 -10.19 -7.48 0.23
CA LEU A 43 -9.14 -8.28 0.90
C LEU A 43 -9.03 -9.68 0.25
N ASP A 44 -10.15 -10.15 -0.32
CA ASP A 44 -10.30 -11.38 -1.08
C ASP A 44 -10.05 -11.24 -2.60
N SER A 45 -9.74 -10.04 -3.11
CA SER A 45 -9.40 -9.86 -4.53
C SER A 45 -8.08 -10.55 -4.83
N PRO A 46 -8.03 -11.44 -5.86
CA PRO A 46 -6.79 -12.09 -6.26
C PRO A 46 -5.68 -11.10 -6.61
N GLU A 47 -6.04 -9.96 -7.20
CA GLU A 47 -5.12 -8.88 -7.56
C GLU A 47 -4.51 -8.23 -6.32
N TYR A 48 -5.34 -7.88 -5.34
CA TYR A 48 -4.88 -7.33 -4.06
C TYR A 48 -3.96 -8.32 -3.32
N GLN A 49 -4.36 -9.59 -3.23
CA GLN A 49 -3.57 -10.63 -2.58
C GLN A 49 -2.23 -10.84 -3.28
N SER A 50 -2.22 -10.81 -4.62
CA SER A 50 -0.98 -10.93 -5.41
C SER A 50 -0.04 -9.76 -5.17
N LEU A 51 -0.56 -8.53 -5.00
CA LEU A 51 0.26 -7.35 -4.69
C LEU A 51 0.83 -7.41 -3.28
N VAL A 52 0.02 -7.79 -2.28
CA VAL A 52 0.50 -7.99 -0.91
C VAL A 52 1.59 -9.08 -0.88
N ARG A 53 1.39 -10.16 -1.62
CA ARG A 53 2.36 -11.24 -1.79
C ARG A 53 3.66 -10.75 -2.42
N ALA A 54 3.58 -10.01 -3.53
CA ALA A 54 4.75 -9.45 -4.18
C ALA A 54 5.58 -8.54 -3.24
N VAL A 55 4.91 -7.74 -2.40
CA VAL A 55 5.57 -6.91 -1.38
C VAL A 55 6.26 -7.76 -0.30
N VAL A 56 5.62 -8.84 0.13
CA VAL A 56 6.14 -9.75 1.17
C VAL A 56 7.32 -10.56 0.66
N GLU A 57 7.21 -11.12 -0.55
CA GLU A 57 8.20 -12.03 -1.15
C GLU A 57 9.38 -11.30 -1.82
N ALA A 58 9.34 -9.98 -1.96
CA ALA A 58 10.44 -9.23 -2.54
C ALA A 58 11.70 -9.24 -1.65
N ASP A 59 12.70 -10.02 -2.07
CA ASP A 59 14.00 -10.13 -1.41
C ASP A 59 14.91 -8.93 -1.72
N GLU A 60 14.88 -8.46 -2.96
CA GLU A 60 15.71 -7.34 -3.42
C GLU A 60 15.05 -5.98 -3.18
N GLU A 61 15.87 -4.95 -2.95
CA GLU A 61 15.37 -3.60 -2.74
C GLU A 61 14.65 -3.04 -3.97
N PHE A 62 15.13 -3.39 -5.17
CA PHE A 62 14.50 -2.97 -6.42
C PHE A 62 13.09 -3.57 -6.57
N ASP A 63 12.98 -4.90 -6.43
CA ASP A 63 11.70 -5.61 -6.53
C ASP A 63 10.70 -5.12 -5.48
N ARG A 64 11.18 -4.87 -4.26
CA ARG A 64 10.33 -4.33 -3.19
C ARG A 64 9.81 -2.94 -3.54
N ARG A 65 10.66 -2.04 -4.05
CA ARG A 65 10.23 -0.69 -4.46
C ARG A 65 9.22 -0.75 -5.62
N LEU A 66 9.41 -1.69 -6.56
CA LEU A 66 8.48 -1.88 -7.67
C LEU A 66 7.12 -2.41 -7.17
N ALA A 67 7.12 -3.40 -6.27
CA ALA A 67 5.91 -3.90 -5.64
C ALA A 67 5.21 -2.84 -4.80
N GLU A 68 5.96 -2.04 -4.03
CA GLU A 68 5.44 -0.90 -3.25
C GLU A 68 4.75 0.13 -4.18
N LEU A 69 5.38 0.44 -5.32
CA LEU A 69 4.80 1.36 -6.31
C LEU A 69 3.53 0.79 -6.95
N ALA A 70 3.53 -0.49 -7.33
CA ALA A 70 2.36 -1.15 -7.89
C ALA A 70 1.18 -1.14 -6.90
N MET A 71 1.46 -1.40 -5.62
CA MET A 71 0.48 -1.30 -4.54
C MET A 71 -0.04 0.14 -4.40
N ALA A 72 0.82 1.15 -4.48
CA ALA A 72 0.42 2.56 -4.42
C ALA A 72 -0.56 2.93 -5.56
N ILE A 73 -0.25 2.50 -6.79
CA ILE A 73 -1.09 2.73 -7.97
C ILE A 73 -2.44 2.04 -7.80
N PHE A 74 -2.46 0.78 -7.36
CA PHE A 74 -3.68 0.02 -7.12
C PHE A 74 -4.57 0.72 -6.09
N LEU A 75 -4.00 1.12 -4.95
CA LEU A 75 -4.73 1.77 -3.87
C LEU A 75 -5.30 3.13 -4.30
N LEU A 76 -4.52 3.96 -4.99
CA LEU A 76 -5.00 5.23 -5.52
C LEU A 76 -6.06 5.03 -6.59
N GLY A 77 -5.87 4.09 -7.53
CA GLY A 77 -6.85 3.78 -8.57
C GLY A 77 -8.18 3.25 -8.05
N SER A 78 -8.19 2.69 -6.83
CA SER A 78 -9.44 2.26 -6.17
C SER A 78 -10.25 3.41 -5.54
N ASN A 79 -9.61 4.55 -5.27
CA ASN A 79 -10.24 5.73 -4.68
C ASN A 79 -10.48 6.87 -5.68
N TYR A 80 -9.72 6.89 -6.77
CA TYR A 80 -9.64 8.03 -7.68
C TYR A 80 -9.70 7.62 -9.15
N GLU A 81 -10.34 8.47 -9.95
CA GLU A 81 -10.34 8.39 -11.40
C GLU A 81 -9.10 9.12 -11.95
N LEU A 82 -8.00 8.37 -12.05
CA LEU A 82 -6.69 8.87 -12.48
C LEU A 82 -6.29 8.26 -13.82
N SER A 83 -5.79 9.10 -14.72
CA SER A 83 -5.12 8.66 -15.94
C SER A 83 -3.68 8.21 -15.66
N PRO A 84 -3.01 7.50 -16.59
CA PRO A 84 -1.59 7.19 -16.47
C PRO A 84 -0.70 8.43 -16.28
N GLU A 85 -1.05 9.54 -16.90
CA GLU A 85 -0.35 10.83 -16.78
C GLU A 85 -0.54 11.43 -15.39
N ASP A 86 -1.73 11.29 -14.81
CA ASP A 86 -2.00 11.71 -13.43
C ASP A 86 -1.14 10.89 -12.45
N PHE A 87 -1.02 9.57 -12.64
CA PHE A 87 -0.12 8.75 -11.82
C PHE A 87 1.34 9.17 -11.93
N GLN A 88 1.83 9.43 -13.15
CA GLN A 88 3.19 9.93 -13.35
C GLN A 88 3.40 11.25 -12.61
N ARG A 89 2.45 12.18 -12.70
CA ARG A 89 2.52 13.47 -12.01
C ARG A 89 2.52 13.33 -10.48
N LEU A 90 1.72 12.42 -9.94
CA LEU A 90 1.57 12.24 -8.50
C LEU A 90 2.72 11.45 -7.86
N LEU A 91 3.33 10.51 -8.59
CA LEU A 91 4.28 9.55 -8.04
C LEU A 91 5.74 9.80 -8.48
N THR A 92 5.98 10.80 -9.34
CA THR A 92 7.34 11.17 -9.77
C THR A 92 7.88 12.31 -8.93
N PHE A 93 8.85 11.99 -8.09
CA PHE A 93 9.59 12.96 -7.27
C PHE A 93 10.97 13.22 -7.88
N GLU A 94 11.56 14.37 -7.55
CA GLU A 94 12.95 14.64 -7.91
C GLU A 94 13.88 13.62 -7.22
N PRO A 95 14.78 12.93 -7.95
CA PRO A 95 15.66 11.94 -7.36
C PRO A 95 16.55 12.52 -6.26
N GLY A 96 16.53 11.88 -5.08
CA GLY A 96 17.31 12.32 -3.92
C GLY A 96 16.69 13.48 -3.14
N SER A 97 15.48 13.92 -3.49
CA SER A 97 14.81 14.99 -2.75
C SER A 97 14.30 14.51 -1.37
N PRO A 98 14.19 15.42 -0.38
CA PRO A 98 13.58 15.10 0.91
C PRO A 98 12.15 14.58 0.77
N GLU A 99 11.39 15.10 -0.20
CA GLU A 99 10.00 14.70 -0.48
C GLU A 99 9.94 13.26 -0.99
N GLN A 100 10.88 12.83 -1.84
CA GLN A 100 10.98 11.43 -2.28
C GLN A 100 11.18 10.47 -1.08
N SER A 101 12.05 10.86 -0.15
CA SER A 101 12.34 10.07 1.06
C SER A 101 11.14 10.04 2.01
N ALA A 102 10.48 11.18 2.20
CA ALA A 102 9.27 11.31 3.03
C ALA A 102 8.10 10.50 2.45
N TRP A 103 7.89 10.58 1.14
CA TRP A 103 6.92 9.76 0.40
C TRP A 103 7.18 8.27 0.61
N GLY A 104 8.42 7.81 0.39
CA GLY A 104 8.78 6.40 0.57
C GLY A 104 8.49 5.90 1.99
N LEU A 105 8.78 6.72 3.02
CA LEU A 105 8.46 6.37 4.40
C LEU A 105 6.95 6.29 4.66
N ALA A 106 6.19 7.27 4.16
CA ALA A 106 4.74 7.32 4.33
C ALA A 106 4.04 6.15 3.62
N LEU A 107 4.43 5.86 2.38
CA LEU A 107 3.90 4.75 1.59
C LEU A 107 4.17 3.41 2.28
N ARG A 108 5.39 3.17 2.78
CA ARG A 108 5.68 1.93 3.51
C ARG A 108 4.84 1.79 4.77
N GLY A 109 4.48 2.90 5.40
CA GLY A 109 3.53 2.91 6.51
C GLY A 109 2.12 2.46 6.10
N VAL A 110 1.63 2.88 4.92
CA VAL A 110 0.37 2.40 4.33
C VAL A 110 0.47 0.91 4.05
N ILE A 111 1.51 0.49 3.34
CA ILE A 111 1.69 -0.90 2.91
C ILE A 111 1.82 -1.84 4.12
N ALA A 112 2.56 -1.44 5.16
CA ALA A 112 2.67 -2.23 6.39
C ALA A 112 1.32 -2.45 7.08
N GLU A 113 0.35 -1.54 6.91
CA GLU A 113 -1.02 -1.73 7.35
C GLU A 113 -1.73 -2.83 6.56
N HIS A 114 -1.65 -2.77 5.23
CA HIS A 114 -2.22 -3.78 4.34
C HIS A 114 -1.62 -5.18 4.55
N VAL A 115 -0.30 -5.27 4.68
CA VAL A 115 0.38 -6.54 4.95
C VAL A 115 -0.09 -7.12 6.28
N ARG A 116 -0.21 -6.30 7.33
CA ARG A 116 -0.65 -6.77 8.65
C ARG A 116 -2.08 -7.29 8.64
N GLU A 117 -3.00 -6.57 8.01
CA GLU A 117 -4.40 -7.00 7.93
C GLU A 117 -4.54 -8.28 7.09
N ALA A 118 -3.84 -8.38 5.95
CA ALA A 118 -3.84 -9.59 5.13
C ALA A 118 -3.30 -10.82 5.91
N TRP A 119 -2.24 -10.61 6.70
CA TRP A 119 -1.68 -11.63 7.57
C TRP A 119 -2.62 -12.06 8.71
N PHE A 120 -3.35 -11.10 9.29
CA PHE A 120 -4.30 -11.40 10.36
C PHE A 120 -5.46 -12.27 9.86
N LEU A 121 -5.92 -12.03 8.63
CA LEU A 121 -6.97 -12.83 7.98
C LEU A 121 -6.49 -14.26 7.69
N ASP A 122 -5.28 -14.42 7.13
CA ASP A 122 -4.68 -15.75 6.89
C ASP A 122 -4.54 -16.55 8.21
N ALA A 123 -4.14 -15.88 9.30
CA ALA A 123 -4.02 -16.51 10.62
C ALA A 123 -5.38 -16.91 11.25
N GLN A 124 -6.45 -16.12 11.03
CA GLN A 124 -7.79 -16.46 11.53
C GLN A 124 -8.43 -17.61 10.77
N GLU A 125 -8.24 -17.68 9.44
CA GLU A 125 -8.74 -18.78 8.61
C GLU A 125 -8.11 -20.12 9.04
N VAL A 126 -6.80 -20.13 9.35
CA VAL A 126 -6.09 -21.31 9.85
C VAL A 126 -6.59 -21.79 11.23
N ALA A 127 -7.03 -20.87 12.10
CA ALA A 127 -7.52 -21.20 13.44
C ALA A 127 -8.98 -21.68 13.49
N ALA A 128 -9.78 -21.35 12.46
CA ALA A 128 -11.21 -21.64 12.42
C ALA A 128 -11.56 -23.05 11.92
N GLU A 129 -10.62 -23.82 11.36
CA GLU A 129 -10.90 -25.12 10.75
C GLU A 129 -10.05 -26.27 11.35
N PRO A 130 -10.67 -27.22 12.11
CA PRO A 130 -9.95 -28.32 12.76
C PRO A 130 -9.63 -29.52 11.86
N ASP A 131 -10.20 -29.61 10.65
CA ASP A 131 -10.00 -30.75 9.74
C ASP A 131 -9.28 -30.31 8.45
N GLY A 132 -7.98 -30.64 8.39
CA GLY A 132 -7.03 -30.14 7.38
C GLY A 132 -7.24 -30.61 5.94
N GLN A 133 -8.36 -30.25 5.31
CA GLN A 133 -8.73 -30.65 3.95
C GLN A 133 -8.95 -29.50 2.95
N ASN A 134 -8.63 -28.25 3.29
CA ASN A 134 -8.65 -27.16 2.29
C ASN A 134 -7.29 -27.03 1.57
N PRO A 135 -7.21 -27.14 0.24
CA PRO A 135 -5.96 -26.96 -0.53
C PRO A 135 -5.43 -25.52 -0.55
N ARG A 136 -6.10 -24.56 0.11
CA ARG A 136 -5.66 -23.16 0.25
C ARG A 136 -4.59 -22.92 1.33
N ARG A 137 -3.94 -23.96 1.83
CA ARG A 137 -2.91 -23.87 2.88
C ARG A 137 -1.84 -22.80 2.57
N GLY A 138 -1.86 -21.72 3.36
CA GLY A 138 -0.74 -20.84 3.72
C GLY A 138 -0.16 -20.01 2.58
N HIS A 139 -0.78 -18.89 2.24
CA HIS A 139 -0.21 -17.97 1.25
C HIS A 139 0.97 -17.13 1.80
N PHE A 140 1.19 -17.11 3.12
CA PHE A 140 2.25 -16.34 3.77
C PHE A 140 3.01 -17.14 4.83
N GLY A 141 3.81 -18.13 4.41
CA GLY A 141 4.45 -19.11 5.32
C GLY A 141 5.58 -18.59 6.23
N VAL A 142 6.10 -17.37 6.06
CA VAL A 142 7.20 -16.82 6.89
C VAL A 142 7.07 -15.31 7.02
N VAL A 143 7.13 -14.77 8.25
CA VAL A 143 7.16 -13.30 8.48
C VAL A 143 8.37 -12.76 7.73
N PRO A 144 8.21 -11.81 6.77
CA PRO A 144 9.35 -11.24 6.12
C PRO A 144 10.29 -10.64 7.17
N ARG A 145 11.58 -10.99 7.15
CA ARG A 145 12.57 -10.47 8.11
C ARG A 145 12.61 -8.95 8.18
N TRP A 146 12.16 -8.27 7.12
CA TRP A 146 12.01 -6.83 7.11
C TRP A 146 10.83 -6.35 7.96
N LEU A 147 9.72 -7.10 8.09
CA LEU A 147 8.59 -6.74 8.96
C LEU A 147 9.02 -6.64 10.44
N ASP A 148 9.91 -7.51 10.90
CA ASP A 148 10.52 -7.45 12.24
C ASP A 148 11.49 -6.27 12.39
N ARG A 149 12.34 -6.02 11.37
CA ARG A 149 13.20 -4.83 11.30
C ARG A 149 12.37 -3.53 11.34
N TRP A 150 11.15 -3.57 10.81
CA TRP A 150 10.20 -2.46 10.80
C TRP A 150 9.47 -2.27 12.14
N ARG A 151 9.13 -3.35 12.88
CA ARG A 151 8.63 -3.23 14.27
C ARG A 151 9.60 -2.47 15.16
N SER A 152 10.91 -2.66 14.99
CA SER A 152 11.93 -1.92 15.74
C SER A 152 12.02 -0.43 15.35
N LEU A 153 11.71 -0.06 14.10
CA LEU A 153 11.79 1.32 13.62
C LEU A 153 10.50 2.12 13.86
N ALA A 154 9.33 1.48 13.77
CA ALA A 154 8.02 2.14 13.96
C ALA A 154 7.69 2.40 15.44
N PHE A 155 8.35 1.71 16.40
CA PHE A 155 8.12 1.86 17.84
C PHE A 155 9.23 2.58 18.61
N SER A 156 10.27 3.11 17.93
CA SER A 156 11.38 3.85 18.58
C SER A 156 11.12 5.36 18.74
N ARG A 157 9.87 5.75 19.03
CA ARG A 157 9.54 7.05 19.64
C ARG A 157 8.40 6.87 20.63
N ARG A 158 8.75 6.57 21.88
CA ARG A 158 8.04 7.07 23.06
C ARG A 158 8.95 8.05 23.76
#